data_AF-A0AA48H0V8-F1
#
_entry.id   AF-A0AA48H0V8-F1
#
_cell.length_a   1.000
_cell.length_b   1.000
_cell.length_c   1.000
_cell.angle_alpha   90.00
_cell.angle_beta   90.00
_cell.angle_gamma   90.00
#
_symmetry.space_group_name_H-M   'P 1'
#
loop_
_entity.id
_entity.type
_entity.pdbx_description
1 polymer ?
#
loop_
_entity_poly.entity_id
_entity_poly.type
_entity_poly.pdbx_seq_one_letter_code
_entity_poly.pdbx_strand_id
1 'polypeptide(L)'
;MAEPILLTASELRMITTLRDMPESPLRTRVERLLEDLLAFARNPRCHELQADGVPCENPAADCDQCKVVLDMLEAMGKRLPRE
;
A
#
# COMPACT_ATOMS: atom_id res chain seq x y z
N MET A 1 -5.62 -13.37 25.28
CA MET A 1 -6.11 -11.98 25.39
C MET A 1 -5.23 -11.16 24.46
N ALA A 2 -5.80 -10.43 23.51
CA ALA A 2 -5.00 -9.60 22.61
C ALA A 2 -4.47 -8.39 23.39
N GLU A 3 -3.19 -8.07 23.23
CA GLU A 3 -2.58 -6.87 23.79
C GLU A 3 -3.21 -5.62 23.16
N PRO A 4 -3.49 -4.56 23.93
CA PRO A 4 -4.04 -3.33 23.38
C PRO A 4 -3.02 -2.67 22.44
N ILE A 5 -3.37 -2.53 21.16
CA ILE A 5 -2.56 -1.85 20.16
C ILE A 5 -2.84 -0.35 20.24
N LEU A 6 -1.81 0.44 20.53
CA LEU A 6 -1.90 1.91 20.47
C LEU A 6 -1.77 2.35 19.01
N LEU A 7 -2.80 3.03 18.51
CA LEU A 7 -2.82 3.60 17.16
C LEU A 7 -2.36 5.05 17.20
N THR A 8 -1.58 5.45 16.22
CA THR A 8 -1.34 6.87 15.93
C THR A 8 -2.64 7.54 15.50
N ALA A 9 -2.69 8.88 15.60
CA ALA A 9 -3.87 9.64 15.14
C ALA A 9 -4.19 9.41 13.66
N SER A 10 -3.17 9.14 12.83
CA SER A 10 -3.36 8.86 11.41
C SER A 10 -3.97 7.49 11.16
N GLU A 11 -3.48 6.46 11.85
CA GLU A 11 -4.02 5.10 11.75
C GLU A 11 -5.45 5.04 12.25
N LEU A 12 -5.74 5.73 13.35
CA LEU A 12 -7.10 5.81 13.87
C LEU A 12 -8.06 6.42 12.85
N ARG A 13 -7.70 7.56 12.24
CA ARG A 13 -8.52 8.22 11.21
C ARG A 13 -8.82 7.29 10.04
N MET A 14 -7.81 6.60 9.51
CA MET A 14 -8.00 5.66 8.39
C MET A 14 -8.99 4.55 8.75
N ILE A 15 -8.84 3.94 9.93
CA ILE A 15 -9.71 2.86 10.38
C ILE A 15 -11.15 3.37 10.60
N THR A 16 -11.33 4.55 11.20
CA THR A 16 -12.66 5.11 11.42
C THR A 16 -13.34 5.45 10.10
N THR A 17 -12.62 6.06 9.15
CA THR A 17 -13.18 6.37 7.81
C THR A 17 -13.66 5.11 7.11
N LEU A 18 -12.90 4.01 7.15
CA LEU A 18 -13.31 2.75 6.54
C LEU A 18 -14.54 2.13 7.23
N ARG A 19 -14.63 2.23 8.56
CA ARG A 19 -15.80 1.73 9.31
C ARG A 19 -17.08 2.51 9.03
N ASP A 20 -16.95 3.82 8.89
CA ASP A 20 -18.08 4.72 8.68
C ASP A 20 -18.60 4.69 7.23
N MET A 21 -17.88 4.03 6.30
CA MET A 21 -18.37 3.82 4.94
C MET A 21 -19.65 2.96 4.94
N PRO A 22 -20.73 3.38 4.28
CA PRO A 22 -21.94 2.57 4.18
C PRO A 22 -21.68 1.29 3.38
N GLU A 23 -22.38 0.21 3.74
CA GLU A 23 -22.34 -1.03 2.98
C GLU A 23 -22.74 -0.79 1.53
N SER A 24 -21.84 -1.11 0.62
CA SER A 24 -22.02 -0.92 -0.82
C SER A 24 -21.03 -1.77 -1.60
N PRO A 25 -21.30 -2.08 -2.89
CA PRO A 25 -20.33 -2.75 -3.75
C PRO A 25 -19.00 -2.01 -3.87
N LEU A 26 -19.02 -0.67 -3.77
CA LEU A 26 -17.82 0.16 -3.78
C LEU A 26 -16.98 -0.10 -2.51
N ARG A 27 -17.62 -0.13 -1.34
CA ARG A 27 -16.94 -0.41 -0.06
C ARG A 27 -16.20 -1.74 -0.11
N THR A 28 -16.86 -2.82 -0.52
CA THR A 28 -16.21 -4.15 -0.63
C THR A 28 -15.01 -4.13 -1.57
N ARG A 29 -15.10 -3.36 -2.67
CA ARG A 29 -14.01 -3.25 -3.64
C ARG A 29 -12.82 -2.46 -3.09
N VAL A 30 -13.09 -1.40 -2.31
CA VAL A 30 -12.06 -0.61 -1.61
C VAL A 30 -11.39 -1.43 -0.51
N GLU A 31 -12.16 -2.14 0.32
CA GLU A 31 -11.63 -3.02 1.37
C GLU A 31 -10.66 -4.06 0.79
N ARG A 32 -11.08 -4.76 -0.26
CA ARG A 32 -10.23 -5.75 -0.94
C ARG A 32 -8.95 -5.13 -1.53
N LEU A 33 -9.08 -3.95 -2.16
CA LEU A 33 -7.91 -3.26 -2.71
C LEU A 33 -6.91 -2.87 -1.62
N LEU A 34 -7.40 -2.40 -0.47
CA LEU A 34 -6.56 -2.05 0.67
C LEU A 34 -5.88 -3.27 1.29
N GLU A 35 -6.58 -4.39 1.41
CA GLU A 35 -5.99 -5.66 1.86
C GLU A 35 -4.86 -6.11 0.93
N ASP A 36 -5.12 -6.13 -0.38
CA ASP A 36 -4.12 -6.52 -1.39
C ASP A 36 -2.91 -5.57 -1.35
N LEU A 37 -3.13 -4.26 -1.22
CA LEU A 37 -2.06 -3.26 -1.13
C LEU A 37 -1.24 -3.41 0.15
N LEU A 38 -1.86 -3.62 1.30
CA LEU A 38 -1.17 -3.82 2.57
C LEU A 38 -0.36 -5.13 2.57
N ALA A 39 -0.91 -6.19 1.96
CA ALA A 39 -0.21 -7.45 1.78
C ALA A 39 1.04 -7.29 0.90
N PHE A 40 0.92 -6.54 -0.20
CA PHE A 40 2.06 -6.19 -1.06
C PHE A 40 3.10 -5.34 -0.30
N ALA A 41 2.66 -4.28 0.37
CA ALA A 41 3.55 -3.36 1.09
C ALA A 41 4.33 -4.04 2.22
N ARG A 42 3.76 -5.06 2.86
CA ARG A 42 4.42 -5.83 3.90
C ARG A 42 5.57 -6.70 3.36
N ASN A 43 5.52 -7.07 2.10
CA ASN A 43 6.52 -7.96 1.48
C ASN A 43 6.66 -7.62 -0.01
N PRO A 44 7.29 -6.48 -0.34
CA PRO A 44 7.46 -6.03 -1.71
C PRO A 44 8.47 -6.93 -2.41
N ARG A 45 8.00 -8.03 -3.01
CA ARG A 45 8.85 -8.94 -3.78
C ARG A 45 8.95 -8.46 -5.21
N CYS A 46 10.05 -7.77 -5.52
CA CYS A 46 10.45 -7.61 -6.90
C CYS A 46 11.00 -8.94 -7.41
N HIS A 47 10.38 -9.52 -8.44
CA HIS A 47 10.79 -10.80 -9.01
C HIS A 47 11.88 -10.63 -10.10
N GLU A 48 12.31 -9.39 -10.35
CA GLU A 48 13.34 -9.07 -11.32
C GLU A 48 14.74 -9.14 -10.69
N LEU A 49 15.70 -9.46 -11.54
CA LEU A 49 17.11 -9.30 -11.24
C LEU A 49 17.52 -7.87 -11.57
N GLN A 50 18.41 -7.30 -10.75
CA GLN A 50 19.10 -6.06 -11.06
C GLN A 50 20.02 -6.25 -12.28
N ALA A 51 20.55 -5.15 -12.82
CA ALA A 51 21.41 -5.18 -14.03
C ALA A 51 22.68 -6.06 -13.86
N ASP A 52 23.10 -6.34 -12.63
CA ASP A 52 24.22 -7.21 -12.27
C ASP A 52 23.82 -8.67 -12.01
N GLY A 53 22.53 -9.01 -12.14
CA GLY A 53 21.99 -10.35 -11.93
C GLY A 53 21.63 -10.66 -10.47
N VAL A 54 21.70 -9.69 -9.55
CA VAL A 54 21.32 -9.88 -8.13
C VAL A 54 19.81 -9.74 -7.97
N PRO A 55 19.12 -10.61 -7.21
CA PRO A 55 17.70 -10.43 -6.90
C PRO A 55 17.43 -9.08 -6.24
N CYS A 56 16.38 -8.38 -6.68
CA CYS A 56 16.03 -7.10 -6.09
C CYS A 56 15.39 -7.29 -4.70
N GLU A 57 16.22 -7.30 -3.65
CA GLU A 57 15.78 -7.52 -2.26
C GLU A 57 15.12 -6.29 -1.62
N ASN A 58 15.33 -5.10 -2.17
CA ASN A 58 14.88 -3.84 -1.60
C ASN A 58 14.29 -2.92 -2.67
N PRO A 59 13.05 -2.41 -2.52
CA PRO A 59 12.45 -1.45 -3.46
C PRO A 59 13.15 -0.08 -3.52
N ALA A 60 14.08 0.21 -2.61
CA ALA A 60 14.99 1.37 -2.70
C ALA A 60 16.22 1.12 -3.61
N ALA A 61 16.41 -0.09 -4.11
CA ALA A 61 17.47 -0.43 -5.04
C ALA A 61 17.16 0.10 -6.45
N ASP A 62 18.20 0.26 -7.28
CA ASP A 62 18.05 0.73 -8.66
C ASP A 62 17.45 -0.38 -9.55
N CYS A 63 16.13 -0.56 -9.44
CA CYS A 63 15.36 -1.53 -10.19
C CYS A 63 14.24 -0.81 -10.95
N ASP A 64 14.18 -1.02 -12.27
CA ASP A 64 13.20 -0.40 -13.15
C ASP A 64 11.76 -0.76 -12.77
N GLN A 65 11.51 -2.01 -12.35
CA GLN A 65 10.20 -2.45 -11.87
C GLN A 65 9.78 -1.73 -10.58
N CYS A 66 10.70 -1.58 -9.63
CA CYS A 66 10.42 -0.83 -8.40
C CYS A 66 10.16 0.66 -8.68
N LYS A 67 10.93 1.27 -9.59
CA LYS A 67 10.69 2.65 -10.06
C LYS A 67 9.29 2.81 -10.66
N VAL A 68 8.87 1.90 -11.54
CA VAL A 68 7.53 1.94 -12.15
C VAL A 68 6.43 1.89 -11.08
N VAL A 69 6.57 1.04 -10.05
CA VAL A 69 5.59 0.97 -8.95
C VAL A 69 5.58 2.25 -8.12
N LEU A 70 6.75 2.81 -7.80
CA LEU A 70 6.86 4.07 -7.06
C LEU A 70 6.25 5.24 -7.86
N ASP A 71 6.54 5.33 -9.15
CA ASP A 71 5.98 6.34 -10.05
C ASP A 71 4.45 6.23 -10.14
N MET A 72 3.92 5.00 -10.20
CA MET A 72 2.48 4.76 -10.18
C MET A 72 1.85 5.25 -8.87
N LEU A 73 2.44 4.94 -7.72
CA LEU A 73 1.96 5.41 -6.42
C LEU A 73 1.98 6.94 -6.32
N GLU A 74 3.04 7.58 -6.81
CA GLU A 74 3.15 9.03 -6.83
C GLU A 74 2.08 9.66 -7.76
N ALA A 75 1.87 9.08 -8.94
CA ALA A 75 0.85 9.53 -9.89
C ALA A 75 -0.57 9.39 -9.31
N MET A 76 -0.86 8.31 -8.58
CA MET A 76 -2.13 8.16 -7.86
C MET A 76 -2.29 9.24 -6.79
N GLY A 77 -1.24 9.51 -6.01
CA GLY A 77 -1.25 10.56 -4.98
C GLY A 77 -1.42 12.00 -5.52
N LYS A 78 -1.18 12.22 -6.82
CA LYS A 78 -1.46 13.50 -7.52
C LYS A 78 -2.91 13.62 -8.01
N ARG A 79 -3.59 12.48 -8.24
CA ARG A 79 -4.96 12.42 -8.76
C ARG A 79 -6.02 12.37 -7.68
N LEU A 80 -5.65 11.91 -6.49
CA LEU A 80 -6.54 11.90 -5.34
C LEU A 80 -6.62 13.30 -4.72
N PRO A 81 -7.82 13.82 -4.44
CA PRO A 81 -7.97 15.07 -3.72
C PRO A 81 -7.27 14.95 -2.37
N ARG A 82 -6.43 15.94 -2.05
CA ARG A 82 -5.83 16.08 -0.71
C ARG A 82 -6.78 16.96 0.09
N GLU A 83 -7.42 16.37 1.09
CA GLU A 83 -8.22 17.09 2.09
C GLU A 83 -7.33 17.88 3.05
#